data_AF-A0A812DC54-F1
#
_entry.id   AF-A0A812DC54-F1
#
_cell.length_a   1.000
_cell.length_b   1.000
_cell.length_c   1.000
_cell.angle_alpha   90.00
_cell.angle_beta   90.00
_cell.angle_gamma   90.00
#
_symmetry.space_group_name_H-M   'P 1'
#
loop_
_entity.id
_entity.type
_entity.pdbx_description
1 polymer ?
#
loop_
_entity_poly.entity_id
_entity_poly.type
_entity_poly.pdbx_seq_one_letter_code
_entity_poly.pdbx_strand_id
1 'polypeptide(L)'
;MAGLQLKSISPEMWEYIKDNQIAEICEALLTGLAVMCPQDPHKFIIDKLKYIKENGLECIQWDMFVEEHMRPKKRFMSNRGFDFLFGAEEEDKPTSEMFSKAYEYFNTQLKQKGLNALIENWIENKTHREQIIGKVVRIKKQREFKLMQTFFGGWRELTQQVVNRYSMAQQHLDHVSNVQLCAVVFTVWHHITQDSIRQREYFEIYLSIYLSIYLLGDWNKFVSHQCLSSVKGHGFKCLFSRSSKR
;
A
#
# COMPACT_ATOMS: atom_id res chain seq x y z
N MET A 1 -4.40 -55.83 -18.83
CA MET A 1 -3.05 -56.05 -19.40
C MET A 1 -2.77 -57.54 -19.31
N ALA A 2 -2.84 -58.24 -20.44
CA ALA A 2 -2.57 -59.68 -20.50
C ALA A 2 -1.07 -59.89 -20.28
N GLY A 3 -0.69 -60.29 -19.06
CA GLY A 3 0.65 -60.78 -18.81
C GLY A 3 0.84 -62.04 -19.64
N LEU A 4 1.79 -62.01 -20.58
CA LEU A 4 2.27 -63.17 -21.32
C LEU A 4 2.87 -64.15 -20.32
N GLN A 5 2.02 -64.97 -19.69
CA GLN A 5 2.47 -66.09 -18.89
C GLN A 5 2.88 -67.18 -19.87
N LEU A 6 4.17 -67.50 -19.91
CA LEU A 6 4.75 -68.63 -20.66
C LEU A 6 4.28 -70.01 -20.10
N LYS A 7 3.15 -70.04 -19.38
CA LYS A 7 2.60 -71.21 -18.68
C LYS A 7 1.98 -72.28 -19.58
N SER A 8 1.85 -72.02 -20.88
CA SER A 8 1.34 -73.00 -21.87
C SER A 8 2.45 -73.70 -22.66
N ILE A 9 3.70 -73.57 -22.22
CA ILE A 9 4.86 -74.17 -22.89
C ILE A 9 5.02 -75.64 -22.48
N SER A 10 5.24 -76.51 -23.46
CA SER A 10 5.48 -77.94 -23.23
C SER A 10 6.75 -78.18 -22.41
N PRO A 11 6.82 -79.25 -21.59
CA PRO A 11 8.00 -79.56 -20.77
C PRO A 11 9.28 -79.73 -21.60
N GLU A 12 9.19 -80.22 -22.83
CA GLU A 12 10.31 -80.36 -23.77
C GLU A 12 10.92 -78.99 -24.16
N MET A 13 10.08 -77.97 -24.32
CA MET A 13 10.53 -76.62 -24.64
C MET A 13 11.15 -75.94 -23.42
N TRP A 14 10.77 -76.34 -22.20
CA TRP A 14 11.42 -75.91 -20.97
C TRP A 14 12.84 -76.44 -20.83
N GLU A 15 13.04 -77.72 -21.12
CA GLU A 15 14.37 -78.31 -21.17
C GLU A 15 15.23 -77.61 -22.22
N TYR A 16 14.67 -77.36 -23.42
CA TYR A 16 15.37 -76.58 -24.44
C TYR A 16 15.79 -75.17 -23.97
N ILE A 17 14.91 -74.45 -23.28
CA ILE A 17 15.21 -73.09 -22.76
C ILE A 17 16.35 -73.13 -21.73
N LYS A 18 16.35 -74.14 -20.86
CA LYS A 18 17.38 -74.33 -19.83
C LYS A 18 18.72 -74.78 -20.45
N ASP A 19 18.69 -75.78 -21.33
CA ASP A 19 19.87 -76.36 -21.97
C ASP A 19 20.59 -75.35 -22.86
N ASN A 20 19.85 -74.42 -23.48
CA ASN A 20 20.41 -73.37 -24.33
C ASN A 20 20.65 -72.03 -23.61
N GLN A 21 20.52 -71.99 -22.28
CA GLN A 21 20.77 -70.79 -21.44
C GLN A 21 20.06 -69.52 -21.95
N ILE A 22 18.82 -69.67 -22.43
CA ILE A 22 18.11 -68.58 -23.12
C ILE A 22 17.79 -67.44 -22.14
N ALA A 23 17.55 -67.75 -20.87
CA ALA A 23 17.27 -66.75 -19.84
C ALA A 23 18.48 -65.85 -19.59
N GLU A 24 19.67 -66.44 -19.53
CA GLU A 24 20.95 -65.77 -19.32
C GLU A 24 21.32 -64.89 -20.51
N ILE A 25 21.08 -65.37 -21.74
CA ILE A 25 21.26 -64.58 -22.97
C ILE A 25 20.33 -63.35 -22.95
N CYS A 26 19.04 -63.57 -22.66
CA CYS A 26 18.05 -62.50 -22.59
C CYS A 26 18.41 -61.47 -21.52
N GLU A 27 18.89 -61.91 -20.36
CA GLU A 27 19.32 -61.02 -19.30
C GLU A 27 20.53 -60.17 -19.69
N ALA A 28 21.56 -60.78 -20.28
CA ALA A 28 22.75 -60.07 -20.74
C ALA A 28 22.40 -59.02 -21.79
N LEU A 29 21.52 -59.37 -22.73
CA LEU A 29 21.04 -58.44 -23.77
C LEU A 29 20.22 -57.29 -23.19
N LEU A 30 19.27 -57.57 -22.30
CA LEU A 30 18.45 -56.53 -21.68
C LEU A 30 19.28 -55.60 -20.80
N THR A 31 20.26 -56.14 -20.08
CA THR A 31 21.19 -55.35 -19.27
C THR A 31 22.05 -54.45 -20.17
N GLY A 32 22.59 -55.00 -21.26
CA GLY A 32 23.31 -54.24 -22.29
C GLY A 32 22.46 -53.11 -22.88
N LEU A 33 21.21 -53.40 -23.28
CA LEU A 33 20.30 -52.40 -23.84
C LEU A 33 19.94 -51.30 -22.84
N ALA A 34 19.64 -51.67 -21.60
CA ALA A 34 19.23 -50.72 -20.57
C ALA A 34 20.37 -49.79 -20.15
N VAL A 35 21.61 -50.28 -20.12
CA VAL A 35 22.77 -49.50 -19.68
C VAL A 35 23.43 -48.74 -20.83
N MET A 36 23.66 -49.41 -21.97
CA MET A 36 24.36 -48.81 -23.11
C MET A 36 23.46 -47.90 -23.94
N CYS A 37 22.13 -48.07 -23.86
CA CYS A 37 21.11 -47.29 -24.58
C CYS A 37 21.52 -46.97 -26.04
N PRO A 38 21.77 -48.00 -26.87
CA PRO A 38 22.26 -47.78 -28.23
C PRO A 38 21.22 -47.06 -29.09
N GLN A 39 21.69 -46.21 -30.01
CA GLN A 39 20.82 -45.48 -30.95
C GLN A 39 19.96 -46.40 -31.82
N ASP A 40 20.49 -47.58 -32.16
CA ASP A 40 19.75 -48.65 -32.85
C ASP A 40 19.79 -49.94 -32.02
N PRO A 41 18.71 -50.24 -31.26
CA PRO A 41 18.67 -51.43 -30.41
C PRO A 41 18.59 -52.73 -31.20
N HIS A 42 18.01 -52.73 -32.41
CA HIS A 42 17.90 -53.94 -33.23
C HIS A 42 19.26 -54.37 -33.75
N LYS A 43 20.03 -53.40 -34.27
CA LYS A 43 21.39 -53.64 -34.72
C LYS A 43 22.27 -54.15 -33.57
N PHE A 44 22.15 -53.53 -32.40
CA PHE A 44 22.86 -53.98 -31.19
C PHE A 44 22.56 -55.44 -30.84
N ILE A 45 21.28 -55.83 -30.78
CA ILE A 45 20.88 -57.20 -30.46
C ILE A 45 21.46 -58.19 -31.49
N ILE A 46 21.36 -57.89 -32.78
CA ILE A 46 21.87 -58.78 -33.85
C ILE A 46 23.39 -58.95 -33.73
N ASP A 47 24.12 -57.86 -33.51
CA ASP A 47 25.57 -57.90 -33.40
C ASP A 47 26.02 -58.69 -32.16
N LYS A 48 25.30 -58.56 -31.03
CA LYS A 48 25.58 -59.34 -29.82
C LYS A 48 25.18 -60.82 -29.95
N LEU A 49 24.09 -61.14 -30.63
CA LEU A 49 23.71 -62.53 -30.92
C LEU A 49 24.71 -63.21 -31.88
N LYS A 50 25.23 -62.49 -32.89
CA LYS A 50 26.32 -62.99 -33.75
C LYS A 50 27.58 -63.27 -32.94
N TYR A 51 27.93 -62.37 -32.03
CA TYR A 51 29.06 -62.57 -31.12
C TYR A 51 28.89 -63.82 -30.24
N ILE A 52 27.70 -64.07 -29.67
CA ILE A 52 27.42 -65.31 -28.92
C ILE A 52 27.56 -66.54 -29.83
N LYS A 53 27.01 -66.48 -31.05
CA LYS A 53 27.12 -67.58 -32.01
C LYS A 53 28.56 -67.93 -32.36
N GLU A 54 29.45 -66.95 -32.46
CA GLU A 54 30.86 -67.13 -32.80
C GLU A 54 31.72 -67.59 -31.62
N ASN A 55 31.39 -67.16 -30.40
CA ASN A 55 32.21 -67.43 -29.20
C ASN A 55 31.66 -68.53 -28.28
N GLY A 56 30.47 -69.06 -28.57
CA GLY A 56 29.82 -70.11 -27.79
C GLY A 56 29.13 -69.59 -26.51
N LEU A 57 28.49 -70.52 -25.80
CA LEU A 57 27.69 -70.26 -24.59
C LEU A 57 28.43 -70.50 -23.28
N GLU A 58 29.71 -70.91 -23.33
CA GLU A 58 30.40 -71.50 -22.18
C GLU A 58 30.68 -70.51 -21.03
N CYS A 59 30.53 -69.18 -21.24
CA CYS A 59 30.77 -68.15 -20.23
C CYS A 59 29.86 -66.92 -20.36
N ILE A 60 28.54 -67.08 -20.50
CA ILE A 60 27.61 -65.92 -20.52
C ILE A 60 27.52 -65.30 -19.13
N GLN A 61 27.93 -64.03 -19.02
CA GLN A 61 27.74 -63.20 -17.83
C GLN A 61 26.65 -62.15 -18.08
N TRP A 62 25.87 -61.82 -17.04
CA TRP A 62 24.74 -60.89 -17.13
C TRP A 62 25.14 -59.46 -17.54
N ASP A 63 26.41 -59.07 -17.36
CA ASP A 63 26.97 -57.76 -17.70
C ASP A 63 27.95 -57.82 -18.89
N MET A 64 28.04 -58.95 -19.60
CA MET A 64 29.03 -59.17 -20.66
C MET A 64 28.97 -58.14 -21.80
N PHE A 65 27.78 -57.60 -22.10
CA PHE A 65 27.59 -56.60 -23.16
C PHE A 65 27.65 -55.15 -22.68
N VAL A 66 27.99 -54.93 -21.40
CA VAL A 66 28.16 -53.60 -20.82
C VAL A 66 29.65 -53.26 -20.78
N GLU A 67 29.99 -52.06 -21.25
CA GLU A 67 31.36 -51.54 -21.19
C GLU A 67 31.83 -51.43 -19.74
N GLU A 68 33.10 -51.74 -19.49
CA GLU A 68 33.65 -51.94 -18.13
C GLU A 68 33.43 -50.72 -17.21
N HIS A 69 33.50 -49.50 -17.75
CA HIS A 69 33.28 -48.28 -17.00
C HIS A 69 31.81 -47.98 -16.67
N MET A 70 30.87 -48.67 -17.32
CA MET A 70 29.41 -48.53 -17.16
C MET A 70 28.79 -49.72 -16.42
N ARG A 71 29.58 -50.71 -16.01
CA ARG A 71 29.07 -51.93 -15.37
C ARG A 71 28.36 -51.63 -14.05
N PRO A 72 27.08 -52.02 -13.89
CA PRO A 72 26.36 -51.84 -12.64
C PRO A 72 27.03 -52.62 -11.50
N LYS A 73 27.17 -52.01 -10.32
CA LYS A 73 27.73 -52.68 -9.13
C LYS A 73 26.84 -53.80 -8.57
N LYS A 74 25.58 -53.86 -9.01
CA LYS A 74 24.58 -54.83 -8.58
C LYS A 74 23.80 -55.31 -9.80
N ARG A 75 23.50 -56.61 -9.83
CA ARG A 75 22.63 -57.23 -10.83
C ARG A 75 21.23 -56.60 -10.75
N PHE A 76 20.78 -55.97 -11.84
CA PHE A 76 19.51 -55.23 -11.89
C PHE A 76 18.30 -56.19 -11.84
N MET A 77 18.45 -57.36 -12.46
CA MET A 77 17.46 -58.42 -12.50
C MET A 77 17.97 -59.54 -11.59
N SER A 78 17.58 -59.54 -10.31
CA SER A 78 17.78 -60.74 -9.50
C SER A 78 17.05 -61.90 -10.20
N ASN A 79 17.62 -63.12 -10.17
CA ASN A 79 17.09 -64.33 -10.82
C ASN A 79 15.55 -64.44 -10.75
N ARG A 80 14.99 -64.01 -9.61
CA ARG A 80 13.56 -63.88 -9.30
C ARG A 80 12.69 -63.22 -10.39
N GLY A 81 13.19 -62.23 -11.13
CA GLY A 81 12.44 -61.56 -12.19
C GLY A 81 12.21 -62.44 -13.42
N PHE A 82 13.22 -63.23 -13.78
CA PHE A 82 13.12 -64.23 -14.84
C PHE A 82 12.44 -65.49 -14.33
N ASP A 83 12.69 -65.91 -13.10
CA ASP A 83 11.98 -67.03 -12.44
C ASP A 83 10.45 -66.78 -12.44
N PHE A 84 10.01 -65.55 -12.19
CA PHE A 84 8.59 -65.15 -12.30
C PHE A 84 8.04 -65.18 -13.74
N LEU A 85 8.80 -64.68 -14.73
CA LEU A 85 8.42 -64.70 -16.15
C LEU A 85 8.38 -66.12 -16.72
N PHE A 86 9.28 -66.96 -16.23
CA PHE A 86 9.48 -68.35 -16.63
C PHE A 86 8.80 -69.35 -15.68
N GLY A 87 7.93 -68.90 -14.78
CA GLY A 87 7.03 -69.77 -14.02
C GLY A 87 7.69 -70.73 -13.03
N ALA A 88 8.90 -70.44 -12.56
CA ALA A 88 9.48 -71.17 -11.45
C ALA A 88 8.81 -70.72 -10.14
N GLU A 89 8.03 -71.66 -9.59
CA GLU A 89 7.47 -71.72 -8.23
C GLU A 89 6.06 -71.13 -7.99
N GLU A 90 5.13 -72.06 -7.70
CA GLU A 90 3.82 -71.78 -7.10
C GLU A 90 3.89 -71.46 -5.60
N GLU A 91 5.06 -71.60 -4.95
CA GLU A 91 5.26 -71.50 -3.50
C GLU A 91 5.29 -70.06 -2.95
N ASP A 92 5.50 -69.04 -3.79
CA ASP A 92 5.69 -67.64 -3.38
C ASP A 92 4.44 -66.75 -3.57
N LYS A 93 3.25 -67.35 -3.68
CA LYS A 93 1.99 -66.59 -3.78
C LYS A 93 1.59 -66.06 -2.38
N PRO A 94 1.34 -64.74 -2.20
CA PRO A 94 0.93 -64.21 -0.91
C PRO A 94 -0.34 -64.92 -0.41
N THR A 95 -0.34 -65.32 0.86
CA THR A 95 -1.48 -65.99 1.48
C THR A 95 -2.67 -65.04 1.57
N SER A 96 -3.90 -65.57 1.59
CA SER A 96 -5.12 -64.76 1.76
C SER A 96 -5.06 -63.81 2.96
N GLU A 97 -4.44 -64.26 4.07
CA GLU A 97 -4.22 -63.44 5.26
C GLU A 97 -3.32 -62.22 5.00
N MET A 98 -2.29 -62.38 4.15
CA MET A 98 -1.40 -61.27 3.78
C MET A 98 -2.14 -60.21 2.97
N PHE A 99 -3.05 -60.63 2.08
CA PHE A 99 -3.92 -59.70 1.35
C PHE A 99 -4.89 -58.97 2.26
N SER A 100 -5.52 -59.67 3.21
CA SER A 100 -6.40 -59.03 4.21
C SER A 100 -5.65 -57.96 5.00
N LYS A 101 -4.45 -58.28 5.49
CA LYS A 101 -3.62 -57.36 6.27
C LYS A 101 -3.13 -56.16 5.46
N ALA A 102 -2.75 -56.38 4.20
CA ALA A 102 -2.39 -55.30 3.28
C ALA A 102 -3.58 -54.37 3.01
N TYR A 103 -4.79 -54.93 2.86
CA TYR A 103 -6.01 -54.18 2.64
C TYR A 103 -6.44 -53.36 3.87
N GLU A 104 -6.34 -53.95 5.07
CA GLU A 104 -6.57 -53.25 6.34
C GLU A 104 -5.59 -52.08 6.54
N TYR A 105 -4.31 -52.31 6.26
CA TYR A 105 -3.28 -51.27 6.33
C TYR A 105 -3.59 -50.14 5.34
N PHE A 106 -3.88 -50.48 4.09
CA PHE A 106 -4.22 -49.51 3.05
C PHE A 106 -5.46 -48.68 3.41
N ASN A 107 -6.52 -49.33 3.89
CA ASN A 107 -7.75 -48.65 4.33
C ASN A 107 -7.51 -47.74 5.54
N THR A 108 -6.65 -48.16 6.46
CA THR A 108 -6.27 -47.35 7.63
C THR A 108 -5.53 -46.09 7.18
N GLN A 109 -4.59 -46.23 6.24
CA GLN A 109 -3.86 -45.10 5.66
C GLN A 109 -4.78 -44.15 4.89
N LEU A 110 -5.73 -44.68 4.11
CA LEU A 110 -6.74 -43.87 3.42
C LEU A 110 -7.60 -43.07 4.39
N LYS A 111 -8.08 -43.71 5.47
CA LYS A 111 -8.88 -43.04 6.52
C LYS A 111 -8.08 -41.94 7.19
N GLN A 112 -6.81 -42.18 7.54
CA GLN A 112 -5.94 -41.17 8.13
C GLN A 112 -5.72 -39.98 7.20
N LYS A 113 -5.42 -40.22 5.92
CA LYS A 113 -5.28 -39.16 4.91
C LYS A 113 -6.57 -38.34 4.77
N GLY A 114 -7.72 -38.99 4.71
CA GLY A 114 -9.02 -38.33 4.65
C GLY A 114 -9.30 -37.47 5.88
N LEU A 115 -9.05 -38.00 7.08
CA LEU A 115 -9.23 -37.26 8.33
C LEU A 115 -8.28 -36.05 8.41
N ASN A 116 -7.01 -36.21 8.05
CA ASN A 116 -6.05 -35.10 8.04
C ASN A 116 -6.48 -33.99 7.08
N ALA A 117 -6.90 -34.34 5.86
CA ALA A 117 -7.39 -33.36 4.89
C ALA A 117 -8.64 -32.61 5.40
N LEU A 118 -9.54 -33.30 6.11
CA LEU A 118 -10.71 -32.66 6.73
C LEU A 118 -10.30 -31.69 7.85
N ILE A 119 -9.33 -32.08 8.69
CA ILE A 119 -8.80 -31.23 9.75
C ILE A 119 -8.12 -29.99 9.18
N GLU A 120 -7.24 -30.16 8.18
CA GLU A 120 -6.54 -29.06 7.50
C GLU A 120 -7.53 -28.07 6.89
N ASN A 121 -8.53 -28.57 6.15
CA ASN A 121 -9.57 -27.74 5.54
C ASN A 121 -10.42 -27.02 6.61
N TRP A 122 -10.71 -27.65 7.75
CA TRP A 122 -11.40 -27.00 8.85
C TRP A 122 -10.57 -25.87 9.47
N ILE A 123 -9.27 -26.09 9.71
CA ILE A 123 -8.35 -25.07 10.23
C ILE A 123 -8.27 -23.89 9.26
N GLU A 124 -8.04 -24.17 7.98
CA GLU A 124 -7.94 -23.14 6.94
C GLU A 124 -9.22 -22.30 6.85
N ASN A 125 -10.39 -22.96 6.82
CA ASN A 125 -11.67 -22.27 6.81
C ASN A 125 -11.90 -21.41 8.05
N LYS A 126 -11.52 -21.89 9.23
CA LYS A 126 -11.62 -21.12 10.47
C LYS A 126 -10.76 -19.85 10.40
N THR A 127 -9.49 -19.98 10.01
CA THR A 127 -8.57 -18.86 9.86
C THR A 127 -9.05 -17.88 8.79
N HIS A 128 -9.53 -18.38 7.65
CA HIS A 128 -10.07 -17.54 6.58
C HIS A 128 -11.29 -16.73 7.05
N ARG A 129 -12.20 -17.34 7.82
CA ARG A 129 -13.35 -16.65 8.44
C ARG A 129 -12.89 -15.54 9.38
N GLU A 130 -11.93 -15.82 10.26
CA GLU A 130 -11.38 -14.82 11.19
C GLU A 130 -10.74 -13.64 10.43
N GLN A 131 -10.03 -13.90 9.33
CA GLN A 131 -9.47 -12.85 8.47
C GLN A 131 -10.55 -11.99 7.81
N ILE A 132 -11.62 -12.59 7.29
CA ILE A 132 -12.74 -11.85 6.71
C ILE A 132 -13.40 -10.97 7.77
N ILE A 133 -13.69 -11.51 8.95
CA ILE A 133 -14.29 -10.77 10.06
C ILE A 133 -13.38 -9.59 10.44
N GLY A 134 -12.08 -9.81 10.57
CA GLY A 134 -11.10 -8.76 10.85
C GLY A 134 -11.09 -7.65 9.78
N LYS A 135 -11.17 -8.02 8.50
CA LYS A 135 -11.27 -7.06 7.38
C LYS A 135 -12.56 -6.25 7.46
N VAL A 136 -13.71 -6.88 7.69
CA VAL A 136 -15.01 -6.21 7.80
C VAL A 136 -15.01 -5.21 8.96
N VAL A 137 -14.51 -5.60 10.13
CA VAL A 137 -14.39 -4.71 11.30
C VAL A 137 -13.48 -3.52 10.99
N ARG A 138 -12.33 -3.74 10.34
CA ARG A 138 -11.42 -2.66 9.93
C ARG A 138 -12.10 -1.69 8.97
N ILE A 139 -12.80 -2.19 7.95
CA ILE A 139 -13.52 -1.36 6.98
C ILE A 139 -14.61 -0.53 7.68
N LYS A 140 -15.38 -1.15 8.58
CA LYS A 140 -16.40 -0.44 9.35
C LYS A 140 -15.80 0.71 10.17
N LYS A 141 -14.74 0.44 10.93
CA LYS A 141 -14.03 1.47 11.72
C LYS A 141 -13.48 2.59 10.84
N GLN A 142 -12.90 2.25 9.68
CA GLN A 142 -12.39 3.24 8.74
C GLN A 142 -13.51 4.11 8.15
N ARG A 143 -14.68 3.52 7.86
CA ARG A 143 -15.85 4.26 7.39
C ARG A 143 -16.37 5.22 8.45
N GLU A 144 -16.50 4.77 9.69
CA GLU A 144 -16.91 5.60 10.83
C GLU A 144 -15.93 6.77 11.04
N PHE A 145 -14.63 6.51 10.98
CA PHE A 145 -13.61 7.54 11.09
C PHE A 145 -13.68 8.56 9.95
N LYS A 146 -13.84 8.12 8.70
CA LYS A 146 -14.00 9.02 7.55
C LYS A 146 -15.25 9.88 7.68
N LEU A 147 -16.37 9.29 8.11
CA LEU A 147 -17.61 10.00 8.36
C LEU A 147 -17.39 11.10 9.41
N MET A 148 -16.76 10.75 10.53
CA MET A 148 -16.40 11.69 11.59
C MET A 148 -15.49 12.81 11.07
N GLN A 149 -14.47 12.50 10.27
CA GLN A 149 -13.61 13.51 9.64
C GLN A 149 -14.37 14.46 8.72
N THR A 150 -15.32 13.97 7.93
CA THR A 150 -16.13 14.84 7.06
C THR A 150 -16.98 15.82 7.88
N PHE A 151 -17.61 15.35 8.96
CA PHE A 151 -18.38 16.21 9.86
C PHE A 151 -17.49 17.24 10.56
N PHE A 152 -16.36 16.81 11.13
CA PHE A 152 -15.42 17.73 11.79
C PHE A 152 -14.79 18.72 10.82
N GLY A 153 -14.51 18.31 9.58
CA GLY A 153 -14.01 19.18 8.53
C GLY A 153 -14.99 20.31 8.23
N GLY A 154 -16.25 19.96 7.95
CA GLY A 154 -17.31 20.94 7.69
C GLY A 154 -17.59 21.83 8.89
N TRP A 155 -17.64 21.27 10.10
CA TRP A 155 -17.80 22.06 11.33
C TRP A 155 -16.65 23.06 11.50
N ARG A 156 -15.40 22.61 11.36
CA ARG A 156 -14.21 23.47 11.48
C ARG A 156 -14.24 24.61 10.47
N GLU A 157 -14.61 24.32 9.24
CA GLU A 157 -14.72 25.34 8.19
C GLU A 157 -15.80 26.37 8.53
N LEU A 158 -16.99 25.92 8.97
CA LEU A 158 -18.06 26.82 9.40
C LEU A 158 -17.63 27.68 10.60
N THR A 159 -16.98 27.10 11.60
CA THR A 159 -16.45 27.85 12.75
C THR A 159 -15.44 28.90 12.31
N GLN A 160 -14.52 28.54 11.40
CA GLN A 160 -13.55 29.48 10.86
C GLN A 160 -14.23 30.61 10.08
N GLN A 161 -15.25 30.31 9.28
CA GLN A 161 -16.02 31.31 8.57
C GLN A 161 -16.72 32.28 9.53
N VAL A 162 -17.30 31.80 10.63
CA VAL A 162 -17.93 32.66 11.65
C VAL A 162 -16.90 33.60 12.29
N VAL A 163 -15.75 33.07 12.72
CA VAL A 163 -14.66 33.87 13.30
C VAL A 163 -14.18 34.94 12.31
N ASN A 164 -13.97 34.56 11.05
CA ASN A 164 -13.53 35.48 10.01
C ASN A 164 -14.57 36.59 9.76
N ARG A 165 -15.87 36.26 9.71
CA ARG A 165 -16.94 37.24 9.54
C ARG A 165 -17.00 38.21 10.72
N TYR A 166 -16.87 37.70 11.95
CA TYR A 166 -16.82 38.54 13.15
C TYR A 166 -15.61 39.49 13.10
N SER A 167 -14.43 38.98 12.76
CA SER A 167 -13.22 39.79 12.62
C SER A 167 -13.37 40.88 11.56
N MET A 168 -13.91 40.57 10.38
CA MET A 168 -14.17 41.56 9.33
C MET A 168 -15.19 42.63 9.76
N ALA A 169 -16.27 42.22 10.42
CA ALA A 169 -17.27 43.15 10.95
C ALA A 169 -16.66 44.08 12.01
N GLN A 170 -15.83 43.53 12.90
CA GLN A 170 -15.13 44.32 13.91
C GLN A 170 -14.16 45.31 13.28
N GLN A 171 -13.36 44.91 12.29
CA GLN A 171 -12.48 45.82 11.55
C GLN A 171 -13.26 46.96 10.89
N HIS A 172 -14.44 46.68 10.33
CA HIS A 172 -15.29 47.70 9.74
C HIS A 172 -15.84 48.67 10.80
N LEU A 173 -16.29 48.16 11.95
CA LEU A 173 -16.76 48.99 13.07
C LEU A 173 -15.63 49.87 13.62
N ASP A 174 -14.44 49.31 13.80
CA ASP A 174 -13.26 50.03 14.26
C ASP A 174 -12.89 51.14 13.27
N HIS A 175 -12.92 50.86 11.96
CA HIS A 175 -12.66 51.87 10.94
C HIS A 175 -13.67 53.02 11.00
N VAL A 176 -14.97 52.71 11.02
CA VAL A 176 -16.03 53.74 11.09
C VAL A 176 -15.89 54.57 12.37
N SER A 177 -15.67 53.92 13.51
CA SER A 177 -15.46 54.57 14.81
C SER A 177 -14.26 55.52 14.78
N ASN A 178 -13.12 55.06 14.25
CA ASN A 178 -11.92 55.87 14.13
C ASN A 178 -12.12 57.07 13.20
N VAL A 179 -12.78 56.89 12.06
CA VAL A 179 -13.09 58.00 11.13
C VAL A 179 -14.00 59.03 11.81
N GLN A 180 -15.03 58.59 12.53
CA GLN A 180 -15.92 59.48 13.28
C GLN A 180 -15.18 60.23 14.40
N LEU A 181 -14.32 59.54 15.16
CA LEU A 181 -13.51 60.14 16.21
C LEU A 181 -12.57 61.20 15.63
N CYS A 182 -11.86 60.89 14.53
CA CYS A 182 -11.01 61.84 13.84
C CYS A 182 -11.80 63.06 13.37
N ALA A 183 -12.99 62.88 12.78
CA ALA A 183 -13.83 64.00 12.32
C ALA A 183 -14.20 64.96 13.47
N VAL A 184 -14.57 64.43 14.63
CA VAL A 184 -14.87 65.23 15.82
C VAL A 184 -13.61 65.97 16.30
N VAL A 185 -12.48 65.27 16.44
CA VAL A 185 -11.21 65.86 16.87
C VAL A 185 -10.76 66.97 15.93
N PHE A 186 -10.82 66.76 14.62
CA PHE A 186 -10.44 67.77 13.63
C PHE A 186 -11.40 68.96 13.62
N THR A 187 -12.70 68.75 13.83
CA THR A 187 -13.67 69.84 13.92
C THR A 187 -13.38 70.73 15.14
N VAL A 188 -13.15 70.13 16.31
CA VAL A 188 -12.79 70.84 17.54
C VAL A 188 -11.45 71.57 17.36
N TRP A 189 -10.44 70.88 16.82
CA TRP A 189 -9.13 71.46 16.56
C TRP A 189 -9.20 72.63 15.57
N HIS A 190 -10.01 72.51 14.52
CA HIS A 190 -10.22 73.58 13.55
C HIS A 190 -10.86 74.82 14.19
N HIS A 191 -11.87 74.63 15.04
CA HIS A 191 -12.49 75.73 15.79
C HIS A 191 -11.49 76.44 16.71
N ILE A 192 -10.72 75.69 17.50
CA ILE A 192 -9.69 76.26 18.38
C ILE A 192 -8.64 77.01 17.56
N THR A 193 -8.23 76.47 16.42
CA THR A 193 -7.26 77.11 15.53
C THR A 193 -7.82 78.40 14.92
N GLN A 194 -9.09 78.41 14.50
CA GLN A 194 -9.74 79.63 14.02
C GLN A 194 -9.82 80.69 15.12
N ASP A 195 -10.18 80.30 16.34
CA ASP A 195 -10.29 81.23 17.46
C ASP A 195 -8.92 81.80 17.87
N SER A 196 -7.86 81.01 17.83
CA SER A 196 -6.50 81.51 18.09
C SER A 196 -6.01 82.48 17.01
N ILE A 197 -6.33 82.23 15.73
CA ILE A 197 -6.06 83.18 14.63
C ILE A 197 -6.82 84.48 14.85
N ARG A 198 -8.13 84.41 15.14
CA ARG A 198 -8.96 85.60 15.42
C ARG A 198 -8.43 86.39 16.61
N GLN A 199 -8.00 85.72 17.67
CA GLN A 199 -7.39 86.37 18.83
C GLN A 199 -6.10 87.10 18.45
N ARG A 200 -5.23 86.48 17.63
CA ARG A 200 -4.02 87.12 17.13
C ARG A 200 -4.33 88.35 16.28
N GLU A 201 -5.25 88.23 15.32
CA GLU A 201 -5.69 89.36 14.47
C GLU A 201 -6.24 90.50 15.33
N TYR A 202 -7.03 90.19 16.37
CA TYR A 202 -7.51 91.18 17.33
C TYR A 202 -6.36 91.93 18.02
N PHE A 203 -5.35 91.21 18.52
CA PHE A 203 -4.19 91.83 19.15
C PHE A 203 -3.33 92.63 18.15
N GLU A 204 -3.17 92.17 16.92
CA GLU A 204 -2.44 92.89 15.86
C GLU A 204 -3.16 94.20 15.47
N ILE A 205 -4.48 94.16 15.29
CA ILE A 205 -5.29 95.35 15.05
C ILE A 205 -5.16 96.30 16.24
N TYR A 206 -5.28 95.80 17.47
CA TYR A 206 -5.13 96.61 18.67
C TYR A 206 -3.75 97.27 18.76
N LEU A 207 -2.67 96.52 18.52
CA LEU A 207 -1.31 97.05 18.50
C LEU A 207 -1.13 98.09 17.39
N SER A 208 -1.68 97.85 16.19
CA SER A 208 -1.58 98.79 15.07
C SER A 208 -2.27 100.13 15.39
N ILE A 209 -3.44 100.08 16.03
CA ILE A 209 -4.17 101.25 16.50
C ILE A 209 -3.36 101.96 17.59
N TYR A 210 -2.87 101.21 18.58
CA TYR A 210 -2.07 101.75 19.68
C TYR A 210 -0.80 102.45 19.15
N LEU A 211 -0.03 101.81 18.26
CA LEU A 211 1.16 102.40 17.64
C LEU A 211 0.80 103.64 16.78
N SER A 212 -0.32 103.62 16.03
CA SER A 212 -0.75 104.77 15.23
C SER A 212 -1.13 106.00 16.07
N ILE A 213 -1.74 105.79 17.24
CA ILE A 213 -2.15 106.86 18.16
C ILE A 213 -0.95 107.39 18.94
N TYR A 214 -0.12 106.49 19.49
CA TYR A 214 0.93 106.86 20.44
C TYR A 214 2.29 107.20 19.81
N LEU A 215 2.63 106.67 18.62
CA LEU A 215 3.91 106.97 17.95
C LEU A 215 3.80 107.93 16.77
N LEU A 216 2.66 107.96 16.06
CA LEU A 216 2.48 108.77 14.84
C LEU A 216 1.57 109.99 15.04
N GLY A 217 0.83 110.08 16.16
CA GLY A 217 -0.05 111.22 16.46
C GLY A 217 -1.25 111.39 15.51
N ASP A 218 -1.58 110.35 14.73
CA ASP A 218 -2.59 110.42 13.66
C ASP A 218 -3.97 109.94 14.17
N TRP A 219 -4.74 110.87 14.74
CA TRP A 219 -6.05 110.60 15.35
C TRP A 219 -7.16 110.23 14.35
N ASN A 220 -6.95 110.45 13.06
CA ASN A 220 -8.00 110.22 12.04
C ASN A 220 -8.29 108.73 11.80
N LYS A 221 -7.33 107.82 12.04
CA LYS A 221 -7.55 106.36 11.91
C LYS A 221 -8.42 105.75 13.01
N PHE A 222 -8.50 106.39 14.18
CA PHE A 222 -9.29 105.89 15.30
C PHE A 222 -10.80 106.01 15.04
N VAL A 223 -11.22 107.10 14.40
CA VAL A 223 -12.65 107.39 14.15
C VAL A 223 -13.23 106.48 13.05
N SER A 224 -12.46 106.14 12.00
CA SER A 224 -12.95 105.27 10.92
C SER A 224 -13.06 103.78 11.31
N HIS A 225 -12.21 103.28 12.21
CA HIS A 225 -12.25 101.86 12.61
C HIS A 225 -13.34 101.54 13.64
N GLN A 226 -13.77 102.50 14.44
CA GLN A 226 -14.84 102.33 15.44
C GLN A 226 -16.22 102.08 14.77
N CYS A 227 -16.41 102.50 13.52
CA CYS A 227 -17.63 102.24 12.75
C CYS A 227 -17.67 100.82 12.12
N LEU A 228 -16.53 100.21 11.80
CA LEU A 228 -16.49 98.90 11.11
C LEU A 228 -16.70 97.70 12.06
N SER A 229 -16.31 97.82 13.32
CA SER A 229 -16.50 96.77 14.34
C SER A 229 -17.94 96.67 14.85
N SER A 230 -18.79 97.68 14.61
CA SER A 230 -20.22 97.65 14.95
C SER A 230 -21.07 96.84 13.95
N VAL A 231 -20.54 96.46 12.78
CA VAL A 231 -21.33 95.84 11.69
C VAL A 231 -21.21 94.31 11.66
N LYS A 232 -20.27 93.71 12.42
CA LYS A 232 -20.15 92.24 12.54
C LYS A 232 -20.54 91.76 13.95
N GLY A 233 -21.83 91.89 14.28
CA GLY A 233 -22.63 90.85 14.96
C GLY A 233 -22.24 90.31 16.33
N HIS A 234 -21.28 90.88 17.06
CA HIS A 234 -21.01 90.49 18.45
C HIS A 234 -21.25 91.65 19.41
N GLY A 235 -22.35 91.54 20.16
CA GLY A 235 -22.79 92.52 21.13
C GLY A 235 -21.82 92.64 22.30
N PHE A 236 -21.01 93.69 22.29
CA PHE A 236 -20.37 94.21 23.49
C PHE A 236 -20.83 95.66 23.71
N LYS A 237 -21.55 95.87 24.82
CA LYS A 237 -21.98 97.18 25.31
C LYS A 237 -20.75 98.06 25.56
N CYS A 238 -20.67 99.20 24.86
CA CYS A 238 -19.70 100.24 25.14
C CYS A 238 -19.88 100.77 26.57
N LEU A 239 -18.91 100.50 27.44
CA LEU A 239 -18.74 101.16 28.73
C LEU A 239 -17.64 102.21 28.58
N PHE A 240 -17.98 103.42 28.15
CA PHE A 240 -17.21 104.63 28.46
C PHE A 240 -18.08 105.86 28.18
N SER A 241 -18.93 106.22 29.16
CA SER A 241 -19.48 107.57 29.26
C SER A 241 -18.42 108.44 29.94
N ARG A 242 -17.74 109.29 29.15
CA ARG A 242 -16.84 110.30 29.69
C ARG A 242 -17.67 111.52 30.06
N SER A 243 -17.74 111.79 31.35
CA SER A 243 -18.24 113.02 31.95
C SER A 243 -17.35 114.21 31.58
N SER A 244 -17.95 115.30 31.11
CA SER A 244 -17.37 116.65 31.27
C SER A 244 -18.43 117.75 31.07
N LYS A 245 -18.86 118.31 32.20
CA LYS A 245 -19.26 119.69 32.49
C LYS A 245 -19.63 120.62 31.32
N ARG A 246 -20.87 121.12 31.33
CA ARG A 246 -21.21 122.45 31.86
C ARG A 246 -22.63 122.44 32.42
#